data_AF-A0A7S1YWM7-F1
#
_entry.id   AF-A0A7S1YWM7-F1
#
_cell.length_a   1.000
_cell.length_b   1.000
_cell.length_c   1.000
_cell.angle_alpha   90.00
_cell.angle_beta   90.00
_cell.angle_gamma   90.00
#
_symmetry.space_group_name_H-M   'P 1'
#
loop_
_entity.id
_entity.type
_entity.pdbx_description
1 polymer ?
#
loop_
_entity_poly.entity_id
_entity_poly.type
_entity_poly.pdbx_seq_one_letter_code
_entity_poly.pdbx_strand_id
1 'polypeptide(L)'
;QTSPGGITLRGSRLKVRASEVIVRGMRFRPGDDTIANGGDSTCQNKDGFGVGSSDSTNYVENVVFDHCSATWAMDENGSSWYTSSKTTVSSCIFAEGISQQCSGDGGFGYLIGTSSTVSPPSKISLLRNVFISNRDRNPYITDAASEVEFINNFVYNHKSKALGVNGDASVHAIGNVFKHGPQSLSRESCYLYASTSNLQWVYLQGNIDTCHRNDLSSGSETDICHKENNNAVSASEVANSPVFTSSGFVSLPADNFLVDDLFTDVGAIHPSGLDTIDADILNKANKDDLTCNDKGTGAIVANTPASWYPAVEAASPPADTDGDGIPDIFEANYNLNPNVSDAGTITPSGYTYLETYLNSFYSGTVTEAPSSSAKPSSYPSVSQQPSSAPIDPPTLAPTVPPTPVPVNTPTLAPVVSPVTKYICHKNEQLPSEICSSGSETSCGSHGDSCGNGAKLCWASQCPCKDIGVQCGSSNECCSGFCYGSQVCATKCAEAGESCTNTPCCNDLTCSSGPPSSRVCE
;
A
#
# COMPACT_ATOMS: atom_id res chain seq x y z
N GLN A 1 -7.02 15.21 -14.41
CA GLN A 1 -6.72 13.77 -14.28
C GLN A 1 -5.57 13.49 -13.32
N THR A 2 -5.41 12.23 -12.90
CA THR A 2 -4.28 11.75 -12.10
C THR A 2 -2.99 11.66 -12.94
N SER A 3 -1.82 11.68 -12.28
CA SER A 3 -0.52 11.58 -12.94
C SER A 3 -0.26 10.14 -13.40
N PRO A 4 -0.16 9.85 -14.72
CA PRO A 4 -0.02 8.48 -15.23
C PRO A 4 1.28 7.75 -14.83
N GLY A 5 2.29 8.51 -14.38
CA GLY A 5 3.55 7.98 -13.86
C GLY A 5 3.65 8.06 -12.33
N GLY A 6 2.57 8.44 -11.65
CA GLY A 6 2.52 8.78 -10.22
C GLY A 6 3.23 10.10 -9.90
N ILE A 7 3.40 10.39 -8.61
CA ILE A 7 4.09 11.61 -8.13
C ILE A 7 5.25 11.21 -7.20
N THR A 8 6.41 11.85 -7.36
CA THR A 8 7.57 11.69 -6.47
C THR A 8 8.05 13.05 -5.97
N LEU A 9 8.22 13.18 -4.65
CA LEU A 9 8.90 14.31 -4.02
C LEU A 9 10.35 13.91 -3.69
N ARG A 10 11.33 14.64 -4.23
CA ARG A 10 12.78 14.45 -3.99
C ARG A 10 13.40 15.74 -3.45
N GLY A 11 14.42 15.61 -2.62
CA GLY A 11 15.21 16.73 -2.10
C GLY A 11 14.66 17.40 -0.82
N SER A 12 13.39 17.12 -0.45
CA SER A 12 12.75 17.70 0.72
C SER A 12 11.66 16.78 1.30
N ARG A 13 11.22 17.09 2.52
CA ARG A 13 10.14 16.37 3.23
C ARG A 13 8.76 16.96 2.94
N LEU A 14 7.73 16.13 3.05
CA LEU A 14 6.34 16.61 3.21
C LEU A 14 5.99 16.69 4.70
N LYS A 15 5.42 17.81 5.17
CA LYS A 15 4.84 17.90 6.52
C LYS A 15 3.39 18.38 6.46
N VAL A 16 2.46 17.54 6.87
CA VAL A 16 1.04 17.88 7.01
C VAL A 16 0.83 18.57 8.36
N ARG A 17 0.39 19.84 8.31
CA ARG A 17 0.10 20.68 9.49
C ARG A 17 -1.36 21.15 9.54
N ALA A 18 -2.21 20.59 8.69
CA ALA A 18 -3.63 20.87 8.59
C ALA A 18 -4.43 19.59 8.83
N SER A 19 -5.65 19.74 9.34
CA SER A 19 -6.61 18.66 9.55
C SER A 19 -7.41 18.35 8.27
N GLU A 20 -8.06 17.18 8.23
CA GLU A 20 -8.87 16.71 7.07
C GLU A 20 -8.02 16.55 5.80
N VAL A 21 -6.94 15.78 5.90
CA VAL A 21 -5.98 15.60 4.79
C VAL A 21 -5.85 14.13 4.44
N ILE A 22 -6.01 13.83 3.16
CA ILE A 22 -5.74 12.50 2.59
C ILE A 22 -4.56 12.64 1.62
N VAL A 23 -3.52 11.81 1.81
CA VAL A 23 -2.35 11.70 0.94
C VAL A 23 -2.25 10.27 0.45
N ARG A 24 -2.32 10.06 -0.87
CA ARG A 24 -2.36 8.72 -1.47
C ARG A 24 -1.58 8.60 -2.77
N GLY A 25 -0.99 7.43 -3.02
CA GLY A 25 -0.29 7.13 -4.27
C GLY A 25 0.98 7.95 -4.50
N MET A 26 1.57 8.52 -3.44
CA MET A 26 2.71 9.43 -3.53
C MET A 26 4.00 8.78 -3.02
N ARG A 27 5.12 9.14 -3.68
CA ARG A 27 6.46 8.71 -3.30
C ARG A 27 7.23 9.86 -2.66
N PHE A 28 7.88 9.59 -1.54
CA PHE A 28 8.71 10.51 -0.78
C PHE A 28 10.14 9.97 -0.73
N ARG A 29 11.04 10.62 -1.47
CA ARG A 29 12.43 10.19 -1.64
C ARG A 29 13.39 11.36 -1.44
N PRO A 30 13.41 11.98 -0.25
CA PRO A 30 14.15 13.21 -0.02
C PRO A 30 15.64 13.08 -0.35
N GLY A 31 16.30 11.98 0.00
CA GLY A 31 17.70 11.72 -0.32
C GLY A 31 18.70 12.70 0.29
N ASP A 32 19.98 12.37 0.12
CA ASP A 32 21.12 13.24 0.43
C ASP A 32 21.86 13.76 -0.82
N ASP A 33 21.46 13.33 -2.02
CA ASP A 33 22.08 13.65 -3.29
C ASP A 33 22.07 15.16 -3.64
N THR A 34 21.11 15.89 -3.09
CA THR A 34 20.94 17.34 -3.29
C THR A 34 21.90 18.19 -2.44
N ILE A 35 22.56 17.59 -1.43
CA ILE A 35 23.54 18.25 -0.56
C ILE A 35 24.86 18.54 -1.31
N ALA A 36 25.19 17.74 -2.33
CA ALA A 36 26.45 17.86 -3.08
C ALA A 36 26.43 18.93 -4.21
N ASN A 37 25.26 19.48 -4.57
CA ASN A 37 25.07 20.33 -5.77
C ASN A 37 24.74 21.80 -5.47
N GLY A 38 25.08 22.31 -4.28
CA GLY A 38 24.82 23.71 -3.92
C GLY A 38 23.37 24.02 -3.55
N GLY A 39 22.53 23.00 -3.37
CA GLY A 39 21.30 23.07 -2.57
C GLY A 39 21.65 22.91 -1.08
N ASP A 40 20.87 23.57 -0.21
CA ASP A 40 21.05 23.73 1.25
C ASP A 40 22.34 23.08 1.82
N SER A 41 23.37 23.91 2.02
CA SER A 41 24.71 23.53 2.47
C SER A 41 24.77 22.94 3.90
N THR A 42 23.62 22.63 4.49
CA THR A 42 23.51 22.04 5.81
C THR A 42 22.85 20.67 5.67
N CYS A 43 23.53 19.65 6.18
CA CYS A 43 22.88 18.36 6.35
C CYS A 43 21.70 18.57 7.31
N GLN A 44 20.48 18.37 6.82
CA GLN A 44 19.24 18.62 7.55
C GLN A 44 18.48 17.32 7.81
N ASN A 45 17.78 17.25 8.93
CA ASN A 45 16.82 16.18 9.19
C ASN A 45 15.68 16.30 8.17
N LYS A 46 15.64 15.38 7.21
CA LYS A 46 14.60 15.28 6.18
C LYS A 46 13.89 13.95 6.35
N ASP A 47 12.72 14.00 6.96
CA ASP A 47 11.77 12.92 6.94
C ASP A 47 11.29 12.67 5.49
N GLY A 48 10.76 11.49 5.18
CA GLY A 48 10.00 11.29 3.93
C GLY A 48 8.71 12.12 3.97
N PHE A 49 7.81 11.73 4.88
CA PHE A 49 6.65 12.52 5.24
C PHE A 49 6.43 12.57 6.75
N GLY A 50 5.60 13.52 7.20
CA GLY A 50 5.07 13.45 8.55
C GLY A 50 3.84 14.29 8.78
N VAL A 51 3.17 14.05 9.91
CA VAL A 51 1.99 14.79 10.37
C VAL A 51 2.27 15.44 11.72
N GLY A 52 1.61 16.57 11.96
CA GLY A 52 1.58 17.27 13.24
C GLY A 52 2.36 18.59 13.25
N SER A 53 2.13 19.35 14.31
CA SER A 53 2.60 20.74 14.43
C SER A 53 3.44 20.92 15.69
N SER A 54 4.60 21.57 15.55
CA SER A 54 5.40 21.99 16.71
C SER A 54 4.76 23.17 17.46
N ASP A 55 3.78 23.85 16.86
CA ASP A 55 2.94 24.82 17.54
C ASP A 55 1.88 24.07 18.35
N SER A 56 2.01 24.12 19.67
CA SER A 56 1.12 23.44 20.63
C SER A 56 -0.33 23.93 20.60
N THR A 57 -0.61 25.03 19.90
CA THR A 57 -1.97 25.56 19.70
C THR A 57 -2.63 25.04 18.43
N ASN A 58 -1.87 24.44 17.52
CA ASN A 58 -2.37 23.87 16.27
C ASN A 58 -2.48 22.33 16.41
N TYR A 59 -3.69 21.84 16.65
CA TYR A 59 -3.97 20.40 16.72
C TYR A 59 -4.31 19.87 15.33
N VAL A 60 -3.51 18.90 14.87
CA VAL A 60 -3.68 18.27 13.56
C VAL A 60 -4.40 16.95 13.74
N GLU A 61 -5.57 16.80 13.13
CA GLU A 61 -6.38 15.59 13.23
C GLU A 61 -7.03 15.18 11.91
N ASN A 62 -7.48 13.93 11.83
CA ASN A 62 -8.14 13.35 10.66
C ASN A 62 -7.24 13.40 9.43
N VAL A 63 -6.12 12.67 9.52
CA VAL A 63 -5.12 12.59 8.45
C VAL A 63 -4.95 11.14 8.04
N VAL A 64 -5.02 10.88 6.73
CA VAL A 64 -4.79 9.55 6.15
C VAL A 64 -3.61 9.61 5.21
N PHE A 65 -2.62 8.75 5.46
CA PHE A 65 -1.63 8.35 4.46
C PHE A 65 -1.98 6.93 4.05
N ASP A 66 -2.35 6.73 2.79
CA ASP A 66 -2.68 5.40 2.26
C ASP A 66 -1.94 5.15 0.97
N HIS A 67 -1.39 3.94 0.77
CA HIS A 67 -0.67 3.61 -0.46
C HIS A 67 0.41 4.65 -0.82
N CYS A 68 1.26 5.00 0.14
CA CYS A 68 2.41 5.86 -0.09
C CYS A 68 3.72 5.08 0.04
N SER A 69 4.78 5.55 -0.60
CA SER A 69 6.12 4.98 -0.44
C SER A 69 7.08 6.03 0.07
N ALA A 70 7.70 5.79 1.21
CA ALA A 70 8.74 6.64 1.77
C ALA A 70 10.05 5.86 1.86
N THR A 71 11.05 6.34 1.15
CA THR A 71 12.37 5.71 1.06
C THR A 71 13.46 6.76 1.15
N TRP A 72 14.63 6.34 1.65
CA TRP A 72 15.83 7.18 1.65
C TRP A 72 15.65 8.53 2.37
N ALA A 73 14.85 8.54 3.44
CA ALA A 73 14.83 9.65 4.37
C ALA A 73 16.16 9.77 5.13
N MET A 74 16.57 11.01 5.39
CA MET A 74 17.74 11.27 6.23
C MET A 74 17.41 11.09 7.71
N ASP A 75 16.18 11.38 8.14
CA ASP A 75 15.73 11.07 9.50
C ASP A 75 14.77 9.85 9.46
N GLU A 76 13.46 10.05 9.60
CA GLU A 76 12.46 9.00 9.42
C GLU A 76 11.87 8.94 8.02
N ASN A 77 11.62 7.74 7.51
CA ASN A 77 10.76 7.61 6.33
C ASN A 77 9.35 8.18 6.59
N GLY A 78 8.79 8.02 7.80
CA GLY A 78 7.52 8.62 8.20
C GLY A 78 7.46 9.08 9.67
N SER A 79 6.61 10.05 9.99
CA SER A 79 6.40 10.46 11.38
C SER A 79 4.99 10.95 11.71
N SER A 80 4.46 10.52 12.86
CA SER A 80 3.32 11.15 13.54
C SER A 80 3.83 11.81 14.82
N TRP A 81 3.98 13.13 14.79
CA TRP A 81 4.77 13.83 15.80
C TRP A 81 4.12 15.11 16.32
N TYR A 82 4.43 15.49 17.56
CA TYR A 82 3.89 16.68 18.23
C TYR A 82 2.36 16.62 18.43
N THR A 83 1.62 17.68 18.12
CA THR A 83 0.16 17.77 18.28
C THR A 83 -0.59 17.10 17.13
N SER A 84 -0.40 15.79 16.95
CA SER A 84 -1.13 14.97 15.97
C SER A 84 -2.03 13.92 16.64
N SER A 85 -3.25 13.75 16.12
CA SER A 85 -4.18 12.68 16.52
C SER A 85 -5.01 12.20 15.34
N LYS A 86 -5.80 11.13 15.51
CA LYS A 86 -6.69 10.53 14.49
C LYS A 86 -5.98 10.40 13.14
N THR A 87 -4.81 9.76 13.17
CA THR A 87 -3.99 9.55 11.97
C THR A 87 -4.02 8.08 11.59
N THR A 88 -4.38 7.78 10.34
CA THR A 88 -4.29 6.43 9.77
C THR A 88 -3.16 6.40 8.74
N VAL A 89 -2.27 5.43 8.88
CA VAL A 89 -1.20 5.13 7.94
C VAL A 89 -1.40 3.70 7.48
N SER A 90 -1.86 3.52 6.23
CA SER A 90 -2.25 2.22 5.70
C SER A 90 -1.56 1.86 4.39
N SER A 91 -1.25 0.58 4.21
CA SER A 91 -0.71 0.05 2.95
C SER A 91 0.49 0.85 2.42
N CYS A 92 1.32 1.43 3.29
CA CYS A 92 2.49 2.21 2.91
C CYS A 92 3.78 1.38 2.96
N ILE A 93 4.76 1.77 2.14
CA ILE A 93 6.13 1.26 2.20
C ILE A 93 7.01 2.26 2.95
N PHE A 94 7.76 1.79 3.94
CA PHE A 94 8.83 2.52 4.63
C PHE A 94 10.12 1.74 4.51
N ALA A 95 11.06 2.17 3.67
CA ALA A 95 12.23 1.34 3.41
C ALA A 95 13.54 2.10 3.23
N GLU A 96 14.65 1.40 3.49
CA GLU A 96 16.01 1.86 3.22
C GLU A 96 16.29 3.29 3.74
N GLY A 97 15.88 3.63 4.97
CA GLY A 97 16.26 4.92 5.55
C GLY A 97 17.81 5.10 5.55
N ILE A 98 18.29 6.31 5.31
CA ILE A 98 19.73 6.61 5.21
C ILE A 98 20.38 6.50 6.59
N SER A 99 21.32 5.56 6.73
CA SER A 99 21.95 5.26 8.02
C SER A 99 23.01 6.26 8.47
N GLN A 100 23.62 7.00 7.54
CA GLN A 100 24.60 8.03 7.84
C GLN A 100 23.91 9.39 7.83
N GLN A 101 23.49 9.86 9.01
CA GLN A 101 22.92 11.18 9.16
C GLN A 101 23.99 12.26 9.36
N CYS A 102 23.52 13.49 9.37
CA CYS A 102 24.25 14.71 9.72
C CYS A 102 24.92 14.63 11.08
N SER A 103 24.24 14.02 12.06
CA SER A 103 24.75 13.80 13.41
C SER A 103 24.08 12.57 14.00
N GLY A 104 24.88 11.56 14.33
CA GLY A 104 24.40 10.34 14.97
C GLY A 104 23.95 9.26 13.98
N ASP A 105 23.14 8.35 14.50
CA ASP A 105 22.66 7.17 13.79
C ASP A 105 21.38 7.48 13.01
N GLY A 106 21.23 6.95 11.79
CA GLY A 106 19.98 7.04 11.03
C GLY A 106 19.42 5.71 10.56
N GLY A 107 18.59 5.77 9.53
CA GLY A 107 17.89 4.65 8.96
C GLY A 107 16.58 4.36 9.69
N PHE A 108 15.77 5.38 9.92
CA PHE A 108 14.55 5.22 10.71
C PHE A 108 13.32 4.98 9.82
N GLY A 109 12.45 4.05 10.24
CA GLY A 109 11.21 3.74 9.55
C GLY A 109 10.11 4.76 9.82
N TYR A 110 9.37 4.57 10.91
CA TYR A 110 8.30 5.43 11.38
C TYR A 110 8.41 5.77 12.87
N LEU A 111 8.33 7.05 13.19
CA LEU A 111 8.33 7.54 14.57
C LEU A 111 6.95 8.04 14.99
N ILE A 112 6.51 7.64 16.18
CA ILE A 112 5.28 8.11 16.82
C ILE A 112 5.64 8.71 18.18
N GLY A 113 5.37 10.00 18.36
CA GLY A 113 5.53 10.66 19.65
C GLY A 113 4.71 11.93 19.68
N THR A 114 3.65 11.88 20.49
CA THR A 114 2.66 12.96 20.53
C THR A 114 2.85 13.78 21.80
N SER A 115 2.41 15.04 21.72
CA SER A 115 2.42 15.95 22.86
C SER A 115 1.38 15.52 23.90
N SER A 116 1.73 15.60 25.17
CA SER A 116 0.79 15.39 26.29
C SER A 116 -0.36 16.40 26.32
N THR A 117 -0.30 17.46 25.50
CA THR A 117 -1.38 18.44 25.34
C THR A 117 -2.50 17.95 24.41
N VAL A 118 -2.30 16.86 23.66
CA VAL A 118 -3.34 16.28 22.80
C VAL A 118 -4.45 15.70 23.70
N SER A 119 -5.68 16.24 23.54
CA SER A 119 -6.85 15.84 24.32
C SER A 119 -8.09 15.76 23.40
N PRO A 120 -8.85 14.64 23.39
CA PRO A 120 -8.61 13.36 24.10
C PRO A 120 -7.30 12.70 23.66
N PRO A 121 -6.85 11.58 24.30
CA PRO A 121 -5.58 10.94 23.98
C PRO A 121 -5.37 10.81 22.47
N SER A 122 -4.12 10.93 22.01
CA SER A 122 -3.79 10.67 20.60
C SER A 122 -4.32 9.31 20.16
N LYS A 123 -4.70 9.18 18.88
CA LYS A 123 -5.16 7.93 18.25
C LYS A 123 -4.45 7.77 16.92
N ILE A 124 -3.63 6.73 16.78
CA ILE A 124 -2.81 6.54 15.57
C ILE A 124 -2.86 5.08 15.15
N SER A 125 -3.23 4.80 13.91
CA SER A 125 -3.29 3.43 13.39
C SER A 125 -2.29 3.24 12.25
N LEU A 126 -1.33 2.34 12.44
CA LEU A 126 -0.43 1.82 11.42
C LEU A 126 -0.95 0.45 11.01
N LEU A 127 -1.60 0.39 9.85
CA LEU A 127 -2.32 -0.77 9.36
C LEU A 127 -1.67 -1.30 8.09
N ARG A 128 -1.32 -2.58 8.02
CA ARG A 128 -0.92 -3.20 6.75
C ARG A 128 0.26 -2.52 6.03
N ASN A 129 1.18 -1.91 6.76
CA ASN A 129 2.36 -1.29 6.17
C ASN A 129 3.52 -2.30 6.06
N VAL A 130 4.45 -1.99 5.17
CA VAL A 130 5.67 -2.76 4.97
C VAL A 130 6.89 -1.91 5.34
N PHE A 131 7.71 -2.43 6.24
CA PHE A 131 8.96 -1.83 6.70
C PHE A 131 10.13 -2.70 6.24
N ILE A 132 11.02 -2.18 5.38
CA ILE A 132 12.10 -2.99 4.78
C ILE A 132 13.46 -2.35 4.98
N SER A 133 14.37 -3.09 5.60
CA SER A 133 15.79 -2.72 5.73
C SER A 133 15.99 -1.30 6.28
N ASN A 134 15.22 -0.96 7.32
CA ASN A 134 15.48 0.20 8.17
C ASN A 134 16.30 -0.24 9.37
N ARG A 135 17.06 0.66 9.98
CA ARG A 135 17.80 0.39 11.20
C ARG A 135 16.88 0.19 12.40
N ASP A 136 16.05 1.17 12.69
CA ASP A 136 15.26 1.27 13.92
C ASP A 136 13.94 1.99 13.61
N ARG A 137 13.08 2.15 14.62
CA ARG A 137 11.79 2.83 14.54
C ARG A 137 10.90 2.20 13.47
N ASN A 138 10.43 0.97 13.65
CA ASN A 138 9.59 0.28 12.66
C ASN A 138 8.19 -0.20 13.17
N PRO A 139 7.47 0.54 14.05
CA PRO A 139 7.70 1.91 14.50
C PRO A 139 8.46 2.01 15.83
N TYR A 140 8.82 3.23 16.22
CA TYR A 140 9.14 3.57 17.62
C TYR A 140 8.04 4.47 18.18
N ILE A 141 7.42 4.05 19.28
CA ILE A 141 6.28 4.70 19.92
C ILE A 141 6.75 5.26 21.26
N THR A 142 6.61 6.56 21.47
CA THR A 142 7.19 7.25 22.63
C THR A 142 6.41 8.49 23.05
N ASP A 143 6.96 9.25 23.99
CA ASP A 143 6.36 10.42 24.61
C ASP A 143 4.96 10.13 25.17
N ALA A 144 3.98 11.00 24.87
CA ALA A 144 2.60 10.84 25.31
C ALA A 144 1.71 10.19 24.23
N ALA A 145 2.32 9.48 23.26
CA ALA A 145 1.57 8.68 22.30
C ALA A 145 0.63 7.73 23.02
N SER A 146 -0.57 7.57 22.53
CA SER A 146 -1.63 6.78 23.17
C SER A 146 -2.51 6.19 22.09
N GLU A 147 -3.28 5.16 22.45
CA GLU A 147 -4.22 4.48 21.57
C GLU A 147 -3.61 4.21 20.17
N VAL A 148 -2.40 3.63 20.18
CA VAL A 148 -1.68 3.30 18.95
C VAL A 148 -2.00 1.88 18.51
N GLU A 149 -2.54 1.74 17.31
CA GLU A 149 -2.73 0.45 16.66
C GLU A 149 -1.55 0.18 15.71
N PHE A 150 -0.92 -0.98 15.86
CA PHE A 150 0.08 -1.51 14.95
C PHE A 150 -0.42 -2.89 14.50
N ILE A 151 -1.16 -2.94 13.40
CA ILE A 151 -1.92 -4.14 13.00
C ILE A 151 -1.54 -4.61 11.60
N ASN A 152 -1.23 -5.90 11.47
CA ASN A 152 -0.91 -6.57 10.20
C ASN A 152 0.22 -5.93 9.38
N ASN A 153 1.22 -5.36 10.04
CA ASN A 153 2.39 -4.83 9.36
C ASN A 153 3.44 -5.93 9.17
N PHE A 154 4.24 -5.80 8.12
CA PHE A 154 5.40 -6.65 7.86
C PHE A 154 6.68 -5.84 8.07
N VAL A 155 7.57 -6.32 8.94
CA VAL A 155 8.86 -5.68 9.19
C VAL A 155 9.97 -6.67 8.84
N TYR A 156 10.86 -6.25 7.94
CA TYR A 156 11.97 -7.07 7.45
C TYR A 156 13.33 -6.42 7.65
N ASN A 157 14.30 -7.22 8.09
CA ASN A 157 15.72 -6.89 8.09
C ASN A 157 16.08 -5.62 8.89
N HIS A 158 15.50 -5.48 10.08
CA HIS A 158 15.85 -4.39 10.99
C HIS A 158 17.27 -4.55 11.57
N LYS A 159 18.04 -3.48 11.73
CA LYS A 159 19.39 -3.58 12.38
C LYS A 159 19.37 -3.43 13.90
N SER A 160 18.36 -2.78 14.44
CA SER A 160 18.22 -2.45 15.85
C SER A 160 16.87 -2.93 16.41
N LYS A 161 15.74 -2.42 15.88
CA LYS A 161 14.40 -2.78 16.37
C LYS A 161 13.38 -2.83 15.25
N ALA A 162 12.51 -3.81 15.32
CA ALA A 162 11.32 -3.91 14.50
C ALA A 162 10.12 -3.21 15.16
N LEU A 163 10.01 -3.25 16.48
CA LEU A 163 9.03 -2.49 17.26
C LEU A 163 9.71 -1.93 18.51
N GLY A 164 9.50 -0.65 18.78
CA GLY A 164 9.89 -0.04 20.04
C GLY A 164 8.72 0.68 20.70
N VAL A 165 8.55 0.48 22.00
CA VAL A 165 7.55 1.20 22.81
C VAL A 165 8.24 1.77 24.03
N ASN A 166 8.02 3.05 24.34
CA ASN A 166 8.64 3.76 25.45
C ASN A 166 7.62 4.71 26.10
N GLY A 167 7.89 5.12 27.33
CA GLY A 167 7.12 6.13 28.05
C GLY A 167 5.80 5.60 28.57
N ASP A 168 4.76 6.43 28.46
CA ASP A 168 3.41 6.14 28.93
C ASP A 168 2.50 5.66 27.80
N ALA A 169 3.09 5.09 26.74
CA ALA A 169 2.35 4.75 25.53
C ALA A 169 1.43 3.54 25.69
N SER A 170 0.21 3.68 25.16
CA SER A 170 -0.73 2.57 25.03
C SER A 170 -0.81 2.06 23.59
N VAL A 171 -0.62 0.74 23.42
CA VAL A 171 -0.39 0.12 22.12
C VAL A 171 -1.16 -1.19 21.99
N HIS A 172 -1.78 -1.42 20.85
CA HIS A 172 -2.20 -2.73 20.38
C HIS A 172 -1.28 -3.14 19.23
N ALA A 173 -0.44 -4.16 19.43
CA ALA A 173 0.34 -4.78 18.37
C ALA A 173 -0.30 -6.13 18.02
N ILE A 174 -0.98 -6.19 16.87
CA ILE A 174 -1.83 -7.34 16.51
C ILE A 174 -1.47 -7.87 15.13
N GLY A 175 -1.23 -9.18 15.02
CA GLY A 175 -1.12 -9.83 13.71
C GLY A 175 0.07 -9.38 12.86
N ASN A 176 1.14 -8.83 13.46
CA ASN A 176 2.32 -8.38 12.70
C ASN A 176 3.29 -9.52 12.42
N VAL A 177 4.02 -9.40 11.31
CA VAL A 177 5.06 -10.34 10.91
C VAL A 177 6.43 -9.66 11.02
N PHE A 178 7.25 -10.14 11.95
CA PHE A 178 8.62 -9.70 12.13
C PHE A 178 9.56 -10.73 11.49
N LYS A 179 10.06 -10.41 10.30
CA LYS A 179 10.92 -11.31 9.53
C LYS A 179 12.37 -10.88 9.59
N HIS A 180 13.20 -11.83 9.98
CA HIS A 180 14.62 -11.57 10.06
C HIS A 180 15.28 -11.60 8.69
N GLY A 181 16.30 -10.76 8.53
CA GLY A 181 17.16 -10.71 7.36
C GLY A 181 18.63 -10.60 7.77
N PRO A 182 19.55 -10.40 6.82
CA PRO A 182 20.98 -10.42 7.07
C PRO A 182 21.48 -9.52 8.20
N GLN A 183 20.79 -8.42 8.50
CA GLN A 183 21.17 -7.45 9.52
C GLN A 183 20.48 -7.67 10.88
N SER A 184 19.49 -8.56 10.96
CA SER A 184 18.66 -8.76 12.16
C SER A 184 18.87 -10.13 12.82
N LEU A 185 19.64 -11.05 12.24
CA LEU A 185 19.81 -12.44 12.72
C LEU A 185 20.26 -12.59 14.20
N SER A 186 20.79 -11.54 14.80
CA SER A 186 21.27 -11.53 16.20
C SER A 186 20.53 -10.54 17.09
N ARG A 187 19.33 -10.12 16.67
CA ARG A 187 18.57 -9.02 17.28
C ARG A 187 17.15 -9.45 17.55
N GLU A 188 16.61 -8.94 18.64
CA GLU A 188 15.19 -9.09 18.96
C GLU A 188 14.36 -8.14 18.11
N SER A 189 13.11 -8.51 17.83
CA SER A 189 12.21 -7.66 17.05
C SER A 189 11.59 -6.55 17.89
N CYS A 190 11.11 -6.87 19.09
CA CYS A 190 10.36 -5.94 19.92
C CYS A 190 11.14 -5.52 21.18
N TYR A 191 11.14 -4.21 21.48
CA TYR A 191 11.69 -3.67 22.71
C TYR A 191 10.68 -2.76 23.44
N LEU A 192 10.44 -3.06 24.71
CA LEU A 192 9.52 -2.33 25.58
C LEU A 192 10.31 -1.61 26.70
N TYR A 193 10.49 -0.31 26.51
CA TYR A 193 11.21 0.63 27.40
C TYR A 193 10.25 1.30 28.38
N ALA A 194 9.44 0.51 29.08
CA ALA A 194 8.50 1.07 30.05
C ALA A 194 8.71 0.41 31.41
N SER A 195 8.30 1.12 32.46
CA SER A 195 8.16 0.50 33.79
C SER A 195 7.18 -0.67 33.70
N THR A 196 7.33 -1.68 34.57
CA THR A 196 6.42 -2.84 34.55
C THR A 196 4.95 -2.44 34.69
N SER A 197 4.63 -1.35 35.40
CA SER A 197 3.26 -0.82 35.48
C SER A 197 2.74 -0.29 34.15
N ASN A 198 3.60 0.30 33.32
CA ASN A 198 3.23 0.86 32.03
C ASN A 198 3.14 -0.22 30.94
N LEU A 199 3.82 -1.36 31.10
CA LEU A 199 3.69 -2.49 30.18
C LEU A 199 2.26 -3.07 30.13
N GLN A 200 1.46 -2.85 31.16
CA GLN A 200 0.01 -3.16 31.17
C GLN A 200 -0.81 -2.32 30.18
N TRP A 201 -0.21 -1.36 29.49
CA TRP A 201 -0.82 -0.62 28.37
C TRP A 201 -0.39 -1.13 27.01
N VAL A 202 0.38 -2.22 26.96
CA VAL A 202 0.75 -2.90 25.72
C VAL A 202 -0.05 -4.19 25.61
N TYR A 203 -0.83 -4.31 24.55
CA TYR A 203 -1.57 -5.51 24.19
C TYR A 203 -0.91 -6.15 22.97
N LEU A 204 -0.48 -7.42 23.11
CA LEU A 204 0.13 -8.22 22.06
C LEU A 204 -0.81 -9.37 21.69
N GLN A 205 -1.09 -9.56 20.41
CA GLN A 205 -1.93 -10.67 19.96
C GLN A 205 -1.56 -11.14 18.55
N GLY A 206 -1.32 -12.43 18.38
CA GLY A 206 -1.16 -13.07 17.07
C GLY A 206 0.03 -12.56 16.27
N ASN A 207 1.08 -12.03 16.92
CA ASN A 207 2.28 -11.62 16.21
C ASN A 207 3.20 -12.83 16.01
N ILE A 208 3.97 -12.84 14.91
CA ILE A 208 5.02 -13.83 14.67
C ILE A 208 6.38 -13.14 14.50
N ASP A 209 7.41 -13.80 14.98
CA ASP A 209 8.81 -13.46 14.77
C ASP A 209 9.51 -14.70 14.23
N THR A 210 10.11 -14.60 13.04
CA THR A 210 10.64 -15.78 12.34
C THR A 210 11.73 -16.53 13.10
N CYS A 211 12.36 -15.91 14.11
CA CYS A 211 13.41 -16.50 14.94
C CYS A 211 12.94 -16.90 16.34
N HIS A 212 11.97 -16.19 16.93
CA HIS A 212 11.59 -16.34 18.34
C HIS A 212 10.16 -16.87 18.55
N ARG A 213 9.28 -16.69 17.56
CA ARG A 213 7.87 -17.14 17.56
C ARG A 213 7.45 -17.37 16.11
N ASN A 214 7.97 -18.42 15.50
CA ASN A 214 7.95 -18.63 14.05
C ASN A 214 6.55 -18.91 13.47
N ASP A 215 5.59 -19.31 14.30
CA ASP A 215 4.18 -19.41 13.93
C ASP A 215 3.25 -19.15 15.15
N LEU A 216 1.96 -19.01 14.88
CA LEU A 216 0.92 -18.74 15.90
C LEU A 216 0.70 -19.89 16.91
N SER A 217 1.22 -21.08 16.62
CA SER A 217 1.14 -22.25 17.51
C SER A 217 2.36 -22.39 18.43
N SER A 218 3.41 -21.59 18.19
CA SER A 218 4.68 -21.61 18.90
C SER A 218 4.76 -20.51 19.98
N GLY A 219 5.43 -20.78 21.11
CA GLY A 219 5.83 -19.77 22.10
C GLY A 219 4.70 -18.97 22.77
N SER A 220 5.08 -17.95 23.53
CA SER A 220 4.22 -16.88 24.08
C SER A 220 4.29 -15.62 23.21
N GLU A 221 3.25 -14.77 23.23
CA GLU A 221 3.26 -13.47 22.52
C GLU A 221 4.43 -12.57 22.95
N THR A 222 4.89 -12.72 24.20
CA THR A 222 6.00 -11.94 24.74
C THR A 222 7.38 -12.46 24.34
N ASP A 223 7.48 -13.64 23.71
CA ASP A 223 8.78 -14.23 23.33
C ASP A 223 9.51 -13.38 22.29
N ILE A 224 8.80 -12.51 21.57
CA ILE A 224 9.36 -11.58 20.58
C ILE A 224 9.88 -10.28 21.21
N CYS A 225 9.57 -10.02 22.49
CA CYS A 225 9.74 -8.73 23.16
C CYS A 225 10.73 -8.77 24.33
N HIS A 226 11.55 -7.72 24.43
CA HIS A 226 12.53 -7.53 25.49
C HIS A 226 12.40 -6.17 26.17
N LYS A 227 12.78 -6.09 27.45
CA LYS A 227 12.92 -4.82 28.19
C LYS A 227 14.27 -4.17 27.90
N GLU A 228 14.46 -2.97 28.46
CA GLU A 228 15.79 -2.36 28.53
C GLU A 228 16.80 -3.34 29.16
N ASN A 229 18.02 -3.37 28.59
CA ASN A 229 19.09 -4.33 28.90
C ASN A 229 18.85 -5.80 28.48
N ASN A 230 17.95 -6.03 27.52
CA ASN A 230 17.73 -7.35 26.91
C ASN A 230 17.18 -8.40 27.89
N ASN A 231 16.42 -7.95 28.90
CA ASN A 231 15.69 -8.83 29.80
C ASN A 231 14.40 -9.30 29.13
N ALA A 232 14.04 -10.57 29.27
CA ALA A 232 12.78 -11.10 28.77
C ALA A 232 11.57 -10.38 29.38
N VAL A 233 10.52 -10.21 28.58
CA VAL A 233 9.20 -9.76 29.03
C VAL A 233 8.37 -11.00 29.39
N SER A 234 7.74 -11.02 30.56
CA SER A 234 6.80 -12.08 30.92
C SER A 234 5.36 -11.72 30.55
N ALA A 235 4.55 -12.72 30.22
CA ALA A 235 3.13 -12.53 29.86
C ALA A 235 2.31 -11.78 30.93
N SER A 236 2.70 -11.85 32.20
CA SER A 236 2.04 -11.10 33.27
C SER A 236 2.39 -9.61 33.32
N GLU A 237 3.43 -9.16 32.60
CA GLU A 237 3.84 -7.75 32.56
C GLU A 237 3.08 -6.96 31.50
N VAL A 238 2.55 -7.62 30.47
CA VAL A 238 1.73 -6.99 29.41
C VAL A 238 0.24 -7.20 29.65
N ALA A 239 -0.59 -6.46 28.93
CA ALA A 239 -2.04 -6.61 29.00
C ALA A 239 -2.50 -7.95 28.40
N ASN A 240 -3.45 -8.60 29.05
CA ASN A 240 -4.08 -9.84 28.56
C ASN A 240 -5.40 -9.59 27.81
N SER A 241 -5.82 -8.33 27.69
CA SER A 241 -7.00 -7.89 26.94
C SER A 241 -6.74 -6.52 26.32
N PRO A 242 -7.49 -6.13 25.27
CA PRO A 242 -7.39 -4.80 24.69
C PRO A 242 -7.48 -3.69 25.75
N VAL A 243 -6.54 -2.74 25.68
CA VAL A 243 -6.39 -1.65 26.67
C VAL A 243 -7.11 -0.35 26.29
N PHE A 244 -7.70 -0.30 25.09
CA PHE A 244 -8.52 0.80 24.57
C PHE A 244 -9.49 0.25 23.52
N THR A 245 -10.46 1.05 23.09
CA THR A 245 -11.41 0.67 22.03
C THR A 245 -10.71 0.70 20.67
N SER A 246 -10.65 -0.45 19.99
CA SER A 246 -10.07 -0.55 18.64
C SER A 246 -10.87 0.27 17.60
N SER A 247 -10.19 0.66 16.51
CA SER A 247 -10.79 1.27 15.32
C SER A 247 -11.84 0.40 14.64
N GLY A 248 -11.89 -0.90 14.96
CA GLY A 248 -12.76 -1.87 14.30
C GLY A 248 -12.12 -2.52 13.08
N PHE A 249 -10.83 -2.27 12.82
CA PHE A 249 -10.07 -2.96 11.78
C PHE A 249 -10.02 -4.47 12.07
N VAL A 250 -10.35 -5.28 11.06
CA VAL A 250 -10.34 -6.73 11.16
C VAL A 250 -8.97 -7.25 10.74
N SER A 251 -8.20 -7.74 11.72
CA SER A 251 -6.88 -8.32 11.45
C SER A 251 -6.97 -9.68 10.76
N LEU A 252 -6.08 -9.92 9.80
CA LEU A 252 -5.75 -11.25 9.29
C LEU A 252 -4.76 -11.96 10.21
N PRO A 253 -4.71 -13.31 10.20
CA PRO A 253 -3.64 -14.06 10.84
C PRO A 253 -2.26 -13.67 10.30
N ALA A 254 -1.24 -13.63 11.17
CA ALA A 254 0.13 -13.37 10.76
C ALA A 254 0.76 -14.65 10.17
N ASP A 255 0.77 -14.75 8.85
CA ASP A 255 1.29 -15.89 8.09
C ASP A 255 1.71 -15.47 6.66
N ASN A 256 2.07 -16.46 5.83
CA ASN A 256 2.44 -16.20 4.43
C ASN A 256 1.30 -15.56 3.62
N PHE A 257 0.03 -15.85 3.94
CA PHE A 257 -1.10 -15.27 3.22
C PHE A 257 -1.17 -13.77 3.46
N LEU A 258 -1.01 -13.31 4.72
CA LEU A 258 -0.93 -11.89 5.00
C LEU A 258 0.21 -11.23 4.22
N VAL A 259 1.40 -11.82 4.18
CA VAL A 259 2.55 -11.23 3.48
C VAL A 259 2.34 -11.17 1.97
N ASP A 260 1.78 -12.22 1.37
CA ASP A 260 1.42 -12.23 -0.05
C ASP A 260 0.39 -11.15 -0.38
N ASP A 261 -0.66 -11.05 0.44
CA ASP A 261 -1.73 -10.06 0.29
C ASP A 261 -1.18 -8.63 0.42
N LEU A 262 -0.32 -8.35 1.40
CA LEU A 262 0.38 -7.07 1.54
C LEU A 262 1.18 -6.72 0.28
N PHE A 263 1.99 -7.64 -0.24
CA PHE A 263 2.89 -7.36 -1.35
C PHE A 263 2.16 -7.14 -2.69
N THR A 264 0.87 -7.46 -2.76
CA THR A 264 0.02 -7.14 -3.92
C THR A 264 -0.62 -5.75 -3.87
N ASP A 265 -0.77 -5.17 -2.68
CA ASP A 265 -1.54 -3.94 -2.43
C ASP A 265 -0.86 -3.06 -1.36
N VAL A 266 0.40 -2.70 -1.63
CA VAL A 266 1.20 -1.82 -0.76
C VAL A 266 2.02 -0.84 -1.58
N GLY A 267 2.24 0.35 -1.04
CA GLY A 267 3.07 1.39 -1.62
C GLY A 267 2.32 2.29 -2.60
N ALA A 268 3.05 3.19 -3.24
CA ALA A 268 2.54 4.14 -4.21
C ALA A 268 2.20 3.49 -5.56
N ILE A 269 1.21 2.61 -5.54
CA ILE A 269 0.68 1.92 -6.72
C ILE A 269 0.00 2.94 -7.64
N HIS A 270 0.35 2.86 -8.92
CA HIS A 270 -0.33 3.56 -10.01
C HIS A 270 -0.93 2.51 -10.96
N PRO A 271 -1.88 2.82 -11.87
CA PRO A 271 -2.32 1.95 -12.98
C PRO A 271 -1.26 1.12 -13.70
N SER A 272 -0.01 1.59 -13.74
CA SER A 272 1.11 0.88 -14.37
C SER A 272 1.88 -0.04 -13.40
N GLY A 273 1.41 -0.16 -12.16
CA GLY A 273 2.05 -0.87 -11.06
C GLY A 273 2.89 0.04 -10.16
N LEU A 274 3.69 -0.59 -9.30
CA LEU A 274 4.76 0.07 -8.55
C LEU A 274 5.88 0.53 -9.48
N ASP A 275 6.61 1.57 -9.05
CA ASP A 275 7.83 1.91 -9.75
C ASP A 275 8.96 0.92 -9.47
N THR A 276 10.03 1.05 -10.26
CA THR A 276 11.15 0.11 -10.21
C THR A 276 11.89 0.08 -8.88
N ILE A 277 11.89 1.19 -8.13
CA ILE A 277 12.53 1.26 -6.81
C ILE A 277 11.71 0.47 -5.80
N ASP A 278 10.42 0.73 -5.70
CA ASP A 278 9.56 0.06 -4.73
C ASP A 278 9.46 -1.44 -5.05
N ALA A 279 9.33 -1.80 -6.34
CA ALA A 279 9.33 -3.18 -6.78
C ALA A 279 10.65 -3.90 -6.44
N ASP A 280 11.81 -3.27 -6.64
CA ASP A 280 13.11 -3.84 -6.28
C ASP A 280 13.26 -4.02 -4.76
N ILE A 281 12.80 -3.05 -3.96
CA ILE A 281 12.81 -3.13 -2.49
C ILE A 281 11.96 -4.31 -2.00
N LEU A 282 10.75 -4.48 -2.54
CA LEU A 282 9.90 -5.63 -2.20
C LEU A 282 10.55 -6.95 -2.63
N ASN A 283 11.14 -7.01 -3.82
CA ASN A 283 11.84 -8.22 -4.30
C ASN A 283 13.03 -8.60 -3.40
N LYS A 284 13.76 -7.61 -2.87
CA LYS A 284 14.87 -7.80 -1.93
C LYS A 284 14.44 -8.30 -0.54
N ALA A 285 13.17 -8.16 -0.18
CA ALA A 285 12.65 -8.56 1.13
C ALA A 285 12.40 -10.07 1.30
N ASN A 286 12.58 -10.84 0.21
CA ASN A 286 12.36 -12.28 0.11
C ASN A 286 11.08 -12.74 0.85
N LYS A 287 9.92 -12.59 0.23
CA LYS A 287 8.63 -12.87 0.88
C LYS A 287 8.26 -14.36 0.99
N ASP A 288 8.95 -15.23 0.23
CA ASP A 288 8.46 -16.58 -0.07
C ASP A 288 8.69 -17.62 1.06
N ASP A 289 9.47 -17.27 2.10
CA ASP A 289 9.76 -18.14 3.24
C ASP A 289 9.89 -17.36 4.56
N LEU A 290 8.97 -17.57 5.50
CA LEU A 290 9.00 -16.95 6.83
C LEU A 290 9.91 -17.71 7.81
N THR A 291 11.19 -17.85 7.46
CA THR A 291 12.19 -18.50 8.32
C THR A 291 13.20 -17.51 8.88
N CYS A 292 13.83 -17.90 10.00
CA CYS A 292 14.80 -17.07 10.71
C CYS A 292 16.06 -16.73 9.87
N ASN A 293 16.48 -17.59 8.97
CA ASN A 293 17.78 -17.50 8.27
C ASN A 293 17.65 -17.01 6.83
N ASP A 294 16.78 -16.04 6.60
CA ASP A 294 16.58 -15.50 5.25
C ASP A 294 17.87 -14.87 4.69
N LYS A 295 18.16 -15.18 3.41
CA LYS A 295 19.28 -14.69 2.61
C LYS A 295 18.89 -13.58 1.63
N GLY A 296 17.74 -12.95 1.81
CA GLY A 296 17.28 -11.82 1.02
C GLY A 296 18.36 -10.73 0.96
N THR A 297 18.35 -9.96 -0.11
CA THR A 297 19.47 -9.07 -0.46
C THR A 297 19.27 -7.63 0.00
N GLY A 298 18.17 -7.35 0.71
CA GLY A 298 17.88 -6.03 1.27
C GLY A 298 18.99 -5.53 2.20
N ALA A 299 19.26 -4.23 2.15
CA ALA A 299 20.31 -3.60 2.93
C ALA A 299 19.90 -2.20 3.38
N ILE A 300 20.29 -1.85 4.61
CA ILE A 300 20.28 -0.47 5.07
C ILE A 300 21.36 0.30 4.31
N VAL A 301 20.94 1.39 3.66
CA VAL A 301 21.82 2.21 2.82
C VAL A 301 22.54 3.27 3.63
N ALA A 302 23.75 3.65 3.19
CA ALA A 302 24.54 4.69 3.84
C ALA A 302 24.28 6.09 3.25
N ASN A 303 23.94 6.16 1.97
CA ASN A 303 23.74 7.39 1.20
C ASN A 303 22.91 7.08 -0.06
N THR A 304 22.46 8.10 -0.78
CA THR A 304 21.76 7.93 -2.07
C THR A 304 22.42 8.69 -3.22
N PRO A 305 23.15 8.01 -4.12
CA PRO A 305 23.63 8.60 -5.36
C PRO A 305 22.48 9.13 -6.23
N ALA A 306 22.71 10.27 -6.90
CA ALA A 306 21.73 10.86 -7.82
C ALA A 306 21.27 9.91 -8.95
N SER A 307 22.10 8.93 -9.31
CA SER A 307 21.83 7.91 -10.33
C SER A 307 20.81 6.84 -9.91
N TRP A 308 20.45 6.75 -8.62
CA TRP A 308 19.42 5.81 -8.16
C TRP A 308 18.01 6.29 -8.46
N TYR A 309 17.84 7.57 -8.72
CA TYR A 309 16.54 8.14 -9.05
C TYR A 309 16.25 7.92 -10.53
N PRO A 310 15.15 7.21 -10.88
CA PRO A 310 14.78 7.02 -12.27
C PRO A 310 14.44 8.35 -12.93
N ALA A 311 14.66 8.43 -14.24
CA ALA A 311 14.09 9.52 -15.03
C ALA A 311 12.56 9.46 -14.92
N VAL A 312 11.94 10.62 -14.68
CA VAL A 312 10.48 10.73 -14.67
C VAL A 312 10.03 10.87 -16.11
N GLU A 313 9.77 9.75 -16.78
CA GLU A 313 9.16 9.76 -18.10
C GLU A 313 7.70 10.18 -17.98
N ALA A 314 7.33 11.29 -18.63
CA ALA A 314 5.96 11.76 -18.65
C ALA A 314 5.12 10.84 -19.54
N ALA A 315 4.48 9.84 -18.93
CA ALA A 315 3.50 9.02 -19.62
C ALA A 315 2.32 9.90 -20.08
N SER A 316 1.82 9.66 -21.28
CA SER A 316 0.68 10.40 -21.81
C SER A 316 -0.58 10.09 -20.98
N PRO A 317 -1.29 11.11 -20.49
CA PRO A 317 -2.55 10.89 -19.80
C PRO A 317 -3.61 10.29 -20.72
N PRO A 318 -4.54 9.47 -20.18
CA PRO A 318 -5.73 9.06 -20.91
C PRO A 318 -6.52 10.25 -21.45
N ALA A 319 -7.35 10.05 -22.48
CA ALA A 319 -8.25 11.10 -22.95
C ALA A 319 -9.21 11.53 -21.83
N ASP A 320 -9.43 12.84 -21.72
CA ASP A 320 -10.38 13.56 -20.86
C ASP A 320 -11.07 14.60 -21.74
N THR A 321 -12.19 14.23 -22.36
CA THR A 321 -12.79 15.04 -23.42
C THR A 321 -13.43 16.31 -22.85
N ASP A 322 -13.96 16.28 -21.62
CA ASP A 322 -14.56 17.45 -20.97
C ASP A 322 -13.67 18.14 -19.91
N GLY A 323 -12.54 17.52 -19.55
CA GLY A 323 -11.54 18.09 -18.67
C GLY A 323 -11.92 18.05 -17.19
N ASP A 324 -12.84 17.17 -16.78
CA ASP A 324 -13.34 17.10 -15.41
C ASP A 324 -12.44 16.27 -14.46
N GLY A 325 -11.44 15.61 -15.03
CA GLY A 325 -10.43 14.86 -14.31
C GLY A 325 -10.65 13.35 -14.29
N ILE A 326 -11.72 12.86 -14.91
CA ILE A 326 -12.00 11.44 -15.13
C ILE A 326 -11.67 11.08 -16.59
N PRO A 327 -11.06 9.90 -16.87
CA PRO A 327 -10.87 9.45 -18.24
C PRO A 327 -12.15 9.04 -18.96
N ASP A 328 -12.25 9.35 -20.25
CA ASP A 328 -13.38 8.94 -21.11
C ASP A 328 -13.69 7.43 -21.02
N ILE A 329 -12.62 6.61 -20.86
CA ILE A 329 -12.74 5.15 -20.73
C ILE A 329 -13.41 4.76 -19.41
N PHE A 330 -13.09 5.46 -18.32
CA PHE A 330 -13.73 5.23 -17.03
C PHE A 330 -15.19 5.65 -17.10
N GLU A 331 -15.46 6.83 -17.65
CA GLU A 331 -16.82 7.33 -17.84
C GLU A 331 -17.69 6.35 -18.65
N ALA A 332 -17.18 5.86 -19.78
CA ALA A 332 -17.89 4.88 -20.60
C ALA A 332 -18.21 3.58 -19.82
N ASN A 333 -17.29 3.12 -18.98
CA ASN A 333 -17.49 1.93 -18.14
C ASN A 333 -18.50 2.15 -17.00
N TYR A 334 -18.68 3.40 -16.57
CA TYR A 334 -19.63 3.80 -15.52
C TYR A 334 -20.94 4.37 -16.06
N ASN A 335 -21.17 4.28 -17.38
CA ASN A 335 -22.33 4.83 -18.08
C ASN A 335 -22.48 6.35 -17.94
N LEU A 336 -21.37 7.07 -17.85
CA LEU A 336 -21.29 8.53 -17.89
C LEU A 336 -21.10 9.01 -19.32
N ASN A 337 -21.20 10.33 -19.53
CA ASN A 337 -21.03 10.94 -20.84
C ASN A 337 -19.71 11.73 -20.90
N PRO A 338 -18.71 11.28 -21.68
CA PRO A 338 -17.39 11.92 -21.78
C PRO A 338 -17.35 13.38 -22.26
N ASN A 339 -18.51 13.97 -22.57
CA ASN A 339 -18.63 15.35 -23.02
C ASN A 339 -19.32 16.23 -21.98
N VAL A 340 -19.56 15.74 -20.77
CA VAL A 340 -20.34 16.42 -19.73
C VAL A 340 -19.63 16.29 -18.39
N SER A 341 -19.05 17.40 -17.94
CA SER A 341 -18.36 17.46 -16.65
C SER A 341 -19.31 17.11 -15.51
N ASP A 342 -19.22 15.86 -15.04
CA ASP A 342 -20.09 15.28 -14.03
C ASP A 342 -19.34 14.56 -12.91
N ALA A 343 -18.01 14.67 -12.89
CA ALA A 343 -17.09 14.21 -11.84
C ALA A 343 -17.56 14.50 -10.41
N GLY A 344 -18.20 15.65 -10.17
CA GLY A 344 -18.70 16.06 -8.86
C GLY A 344 -20.05 15.44 -8.46
N THR A 345 -20.68 14.65 -9.33
CA THR A 345 -21.98 14.02 -9.05
C THR A 345 -21.81 12.92 -8.01
N ILE A 346 -22.63 12.98 -6.96
CA ILE A 346 -22.62 12.00 -5.86
C ILE A 346 -23.32 10.72 -6.34
N THR A 347 -22.59 9.61 -6.28
CA THR A 347 -23.09 8.27 -6.54
C THR A 347 -23.95 7.74 -5.38
N PRO A 348 -24.71 6.65 -5.56
CA PRO A 348 -25.47 6.03 -4.46
C PRO A 348 -24.61 5.62 -3.25
N SER A 349 -23.29 5.43 -3.44
CA SER A 349 -22.35 5.11 -2.37
C SER A 349 -22.04 6.27 -1.43
N GLY A 350 -22.43 7.50 -1.80
CA GLY A 350 -22.12 8.74 -1.07
C GLY A 350 -20.86 9.45 -1.54
N TYR A 351 -20.05 8.83 -2.40
CA TYR A 351 -18.87 9.42 -3.03
C TYR A 351 -19.19 10.00 -4.40
N THR A 352 -18.44 11.01 -4.81
CA THR A 352 -18.45 11.55 -6.18
C THR A 352 -17.92 10.54 -7.19
N TYR A 353 -18.21 10.73 -8.49
CA TYR A 353 -17.58 9.92 -9.53
C TYR A 353 -16.07 10.10 -9.56
N LEU A 354 -15.56 11.29 -9.26
CA LEU A 354 -14.12 11.53 -9.14
C LEU A 354 -13.50 10.69 -8.02
N GLU A 355 -14.11 10.68 -6.83
CA GLU A 355 -13.64 9.84 -5.72
C GLU A 355 -13.74 8.35 -6.05
N THR A 356 -14.80 7.94 -6.76
CA THR A 356 -14.96 6.55 -7.23
C THR A 356 -13.82 6.17 -8.18
N TYR A 357 -13.49 7.06 -9.12
CA TYR A 357 -12.35 6.89 -10.02
C TYR A 357 -11.02 6.80 -9.26
N LEU A 358 -10.75 7.74 -8.35
CA LEU A 358 -9.53 7.74 -7.56
C LEU A 358 -9.38 6.50 -6.66
N ASN A 359 -10.50 5.98 -6.14
CA ASN A 359 -10.50 4.76 -5.33
C ASN A 359 -10.33 3.48 -6.16
N SER A 360 -10.63 3.51 -7.46
CA SER A 360 -10.53 2.33 -8.32
C SER A 360 -9.10 1.81 -8.54
N PHE A 361 -8.08 2.59 -8.16
CA PHE A 361 -6.68 2.20 -8.28
C PHE A 361 -6.18 1.24 -7.19
N TYR A 362 -6.90 1.10 -6.09
CA TYR A 362 -6.44 0.38 -4.90
C TYR A 362 -7.36 -0.80 -4.60
N SER A 363 -6.81 -1.88 -4.02
CA SER A 363 -7.57 -3.09 -3.71
C SER A 363 -8.46 -2.86 -2.50
N GLY A 364 -9.62 -2.27 -2.72
CA GLY A 364 -10.64 -2.12 -1.69
C GLY A 364 -11.98 -1.93 -2.36
N THR A 365 -12.94 -2.79 -2.06
CA THR A 365 -14.33 -2.44 -2.33
C THR A 365 -14.60 -1.15 -1.56
N VAL A 366 -14.96 -0.07 -2.26
CA VAL A 366 -15.61 1.09 -1.64
C VAL A 366 -16.92 0.55 -1.08
N THR A 367 -16.89 0.03 0.14
CA THR A 367 -18.10 -0.24 0.90
C THR A 367 -18.73 1.10 1.21
N GLU A 368 -20.05 1.18 1.07
CA GLU A 368 -20.89 2.37 1.26
C GLU A 368 -20.33 3.32 2.32
N ALA A 369 -20.33 4.63 2.03
CA ALA A 369 -19.96 5.61 3.04
C ALA A 369 -20.82 5.37 4.30
N PRO A 370 -20.24 5.36 5.51
CA PRO A 370 -21.01 5.20 6.72
C PRO A 370 -22.12 6.26 6.72
N SER A 371 -23.38 5.84 6.85
CA SER A 371 -24.52 6.75 6.90
C SER A 371 -24.26 7.85 7.94
N SER A 372 -23.84 9.04 7.50
CA SER A 372 -23.52 10.12 8.42
C SER A 372 -24.84 10.67 8.98
N SER A 373 -25.18 10.26 10.19
CA SER A 373 -25.91 11.16 11.07
C SER A 373 -24.92 12.25 11.53
N ALA A 374 -25.28 13.50 11.29
CA ALA A 374 -24.54 14.74 11.53
C ALA A 374 -23.56 15.18 10.43
N LYS A 375 -24.13 15.91 9.45
CA LYS A 375 -23.45 17.01 8.76
C LYS A 375 -22.80 17.94 9.81
N PRO A 376 -21.52 18.31 9.71
CA PRO A 376 -20.93 19.34 10.56
C PRO A 376 -21.75 20.63 10.46
N SER A 377 -22.27 21.12 11.59
CA SER A 377 -23.03 22.36 11.63
C SER A 377 -22.11 23.55 11.34
N SER A 378 -22.43 24.28 10.26
CA SER A 378 -22.08 25.67 9.99
C SER A 378 -20.72 26.17 10.52
N TYR A 379 -19.72 26.22 9.65
CA TYR A 379 -18.50 26.96 9.90
C TYR A 379 -18.76 28.47 10.02
N PRO A 380 -18.14 29.18 10.98
CA PRO A 380 -18.03 30.62 10.88
C PRO A 380 -17.11 30.97 9.71
N SER A 381 -17.61 31.81 8.81
CA SER A 381 -16.88 32.37 7.68
C SER A 381 -15.67 33.16 8.17
N VAL A 382 -14.46 32.63 7.93
CA VAL A 382 -13.21 33.41 8.06
C VAL A 382 -13.09 34.28 6.82
N SER A 383 -13.67 35.48 6.90
CA SER A 383 -13.41 36.57 5.97
C SER A 383 -12.04 37.17 6.27
N GLN A 384 -11.00 36.78 5.54
CA GLN A 384 -9.90 37.66 5.11
C GLN A 384 -9.30 37.14 3.81
N GLN A 385 -9.82 37.63 2.69
CA GLN A 385 -9.14 37.58 1.40
C GLN A 385 -8.31 38.87 1.27
N PRO A 386 -7.01 38.81 0.92
CA PRO A 386 -6.24 40.00 0.58
C PRO A 386 -6.81 40.64 -0.69
N SER A 387 -6.99 41.97 -0.66
CA SER A 387 -7.59 42.76 -1.74
C SER A 387 -6.73 42.74 -3.01
N SER A 388 -7.30 42.24 -4.11
CA SER A 388 -6.86 42.56 -5.48
C SER A 388 -7.97 43.34 -6.20
N ALA A 389 -7.56 44.38 -6.94
CA ALA A 389 -8.39 45.43 -7.53
C ALA A 389 -9.54 44.94 -8.45
N PRO A 390 -10.61 45.74 -8.65
CA PRO A 390 -11.81 45.32 -9.36
C PRO A 390 -11.59 45.26 -10.88
N ILE A 391 -11.97 44.13 -11.48
CA ILE A 391 -12.23 43.99 -12.92
C ILE A 391 -13.76 43.89 -13.06
N ASP A 392 -14.37 44.80 -13.82
CA ASP A 392 -15.82 44.80 -14.07
C ASP A 392 -16.24 43.54 -14.83
N PRO A 393 -17.30 42.81 -14.40
CA PRO A 393 -17.82 41.66 -15.13
C PRO A 393 -18.66 42.08 -16.35
N PRO A 394 -18.62 41.31 -17.46
CA PRO A 394 -19.45 41.60 -18.63
C PRO A 394 -20.94 41.31 -18.36
N THR A 395 -21.80 42.16 -18.92
CA THR A 395 -23.25 42.16 -18.79
C THR A 395 -23.87 40.94 -19.46
N LEU A 396 -24.64 40.13 -18.72
CA LEU A 396 -25.40 38.99 -19.26
C LEU A 396 -26.69 39.48 -19.96
N ALA A 397 -26.95 38.93 -21.14
CA ALA A 397 -28.21 39.11 -21.89
C ALA A 397 -29.34 38.22 -21.30
N PRO A 398 -30.62 38.59 -21.46
CA PRO A 398 -31.75 37.91 -20.82
C PRO A 398 -32.04 36.53 -21.43
N THR A 399 -32.20 35.52 -20.57
CA THR A 399 -32.59 34.14 -20.90
C THR A 399 -34.11 33.98 -21.05
N VAL A 400 -34.53 33.30 -22.12
CA VAL A 400 -35.92 32.86 -22.39
C VAL A 400 -36.23 31.59 -21.57
N PRO A 401 -37.42 31.43 -20.99
CA PRO A 401 -37.76 30.23 -20.22
C PRO A 401 -38.03 29.00 -21.12
N PRO A 402 -37.62 27.78 -20.71
CA PRO A 402 -37.80 26.58 -21.51
C PRO A 402 -39.25 26.07 -21.51
N THR A 403 -39.64 25.45 -22.63
CA THR A 403 -40.93 24.79 -22.86
C THR A 403 -40.91 23.37 -22.26
N PRO A 404 -42.00 22.85 -21.66
CA PRO A 404 -42.00 21.51 -21.06
C PRO A 404 -41.95 20.40 -22.13
N VAL A 405 -41.10 19.40 -21.92
CA VAL A 405 -41.02 18.16 -22.72
C VAL A 405 -41.64 17.00 -21.90
N PRO A 406 -42.32 16.01 -22.52
CA PRO A 406 -43.06 14.98 -21.79
C PRO A 406 -42.16 14.02 -21.01
N VAL A 407 -42.61 13.67 -19.80
CA VAL A 407 -42.01 12.66 -18.93
C VAL A 407 -42.32 11.27 -19.47
N ASN A 408 -41.29 10.51 -19.86
CA ASN A 408 -41.38 9.06 -19.99
C ASN A 408 -40.79 8.42 -18.74
N THR A 409 -41.57 7.58 -18.08
CA THR A 409 -41.15 6.78 -16.92
C THR A 409 -40.13 5.73 -17.36
N PRO A 410 -38.91 5.68 -16.79
CA PRO A 410 -37.94 4.63 -17.11
C PRO A 410 -38.36 3.29 -16.51
N THR A 411 -38.34 2.24 -17.32
CA THR A 411 -38.42 0.85 -16.88
C THR A 411 -37.11 0.48 -16.19
N LEU A 412 -37.18 -0.05 -14.96
CA LEU A 412 -36.00 -0.48 -14.18
C LEU A 412 -35.18 -1.52 -14.97
N ALA A 413 -33.88 -1.27 -15.12
CA ALA A 413 -32.92 -2.26 -15.57
C ALA A 413 -32.68 -3.32 -14.47
N PRO A 414 -32.40 -4.58 -14.82
CA PRO A 414 -32.21 -5.65 -13.84
C PRO A 414 -30.96 -5.40 -12.99
N VAL A 415 -31.12 -5.56 -11.68
CA VAL A 415 -30.03 -5.50 -10.68
C VAL A 415 -29.08 -6.68 -10.94
N VAL A 416 -27.84 -6.39 -11.33
CA VAL A 416 -26.77 -7.39 -11.40
C VAL A 416 -26.24 -7.59 -9.98
N SER A 417 -26.27 -8.84 -9.49
CA SER A 417 -25.69 -9.18 -8.18
C SER A 417 -24.16 -9.13 -8.23
N PRO A 418 -23.48 -8.73 -7.15
CA PRO A 418 -22.02 -8.67 -7.11
C PRO A 418 -21.41 -10.07 -7.31
N VAL A 419 -20.36 -10.16 -8.13
CA VAL A 419 -19.58 -11.38 -8.33
C VAL A 419 -18.64 -11.57 -7.13
N THR A 420 -18.87 -12.58 -6.32
CA THR A 420 -17.97 -12.96 -5.22
C THR A 420 -16.81 -13.80 -5.77
N LYS A 421 -15.57 -13.39 -5.51
CA LYS A 421 -14.36 -14.17 -5.83
C LYS A 421 -14.22 -15.32 -4.83
N TYR A 422 -13.97 -16.55 -5.31
CA TYR A 422 -13.63 -17.70 -4.47
C TYR A 422 -12.18 -18.15 -4.74
N ILE A 423 -11.40 -18.29 -3.68
CA ILE A 423 -10.02 -18.82 -3.72
C ILE A 423 -10.03 -20.15 -3.00
N CYS A 424 -9.61 -21.22 -3.66
CA CYS A 424 -9.57 -22.56 -3.08
C CYS A 424 -8.18 -22.95 -2.59
N HIS A 425 -8.13 -23.73 -1.51
CA HIS A 425 -6.90 -24.29 -0.95
C HIS A 425 -6.63 -25.71 -1.47
N LYS A 426 -5.36 -26.13 -1.38
CA LYS A 426 -4.92 -27.47 -1.79
C LYS A 426 -5.68 -28.55 -1.00
N ASN A 427 -6.26 -29.52 -1.72
CA ASN A 427 -7.14 -30.59 -1.22
C ASN A 427 -8.49 -30.15 -0.65
N GLU A 428 -8.90 -28.89 -0.83
CA GLU A 428 -10.24 -28.43 -0.46
C GLU A 428 -11.29 -29.02 -1.42
N GLN A 429 -12.44 -29.42 -0.86
CA GLN A 429 -13.63 -29.86 -1.60
C GLN A 429 -14.44 -28.63 -2.00
N LEU A 430 -14.62 -28.43 -3.31
CA LEU A 430 -15.37 -27.29 -3.82
C LEU A 430 -16.88 -27.58 -3.82
N PRO A 431 -17.73 -26.67 -3.31
CA PRO A 431 -19.18 -26.76 -3.44
C PRO A 431 -19.60 -26.83 -4.91
N SER A 432 -20.64 -27.63 -5.20
CA SER A 432 -21.18 -27.82 -6.56
C SER A 432 -21.67 -26.53 -7.22
N GLU A 433 -22.02 -25.53 -6.42
CA GLU A 433 -22.45 -24.18 -6.83
C GLU A 433 -21.34 -23.36 -7.52
N ILE A 434 -20.07 -23.74 -7.32
CA ILE A 434 -18.89 -23.05 -7.87
C ILE A 434 -18.39 -23.73 -9.16
N CYS A 435 -18.81 -24.98 -9.42
CA CYS A 435 -18.36 -25.77 -10.57
C CYS A 435 -19.39 -25.70 -11.72
N SER A 436 -18.98 -25.25 -12.90
CA SER A 436 -19.85 -25.11 -14.08
C SER A 436 -20.46 -26.43 -14.59
N SER A 437 -20.03 -27.59 -14.08
CA SER A 437 -20.55 -28.93 -14.42
C SER A 437 -21.49 -29.52 -13.36
N GLY A 438 -21.70 -28.87 -12.21
CA GLY A 438 -22.60 -29.37 -11.15
C GLY A 438 -22.11 -30.62 -10.41
N SER A 439 -20.80 -30.93 -10.45
CA SER A 439 -20.19 -32.08 -9.77
C SER A 439 -19.11 -31.62 -8.78
N GLU A 440 -19.09 -32.16 -7.55
CA GLU A 440 -18.05 -31.90 -6.56
C GLU A 440 -16.67 -32.37 -7.06
N THR A 441 -15.65 -31.53 -6.91
CA THR A 441 -14.26 -31.85 -7.27
C THR A 441 -13.30 -31.45 -6.15
N SER A 442 -12.11 -32.06 -6.13
CA SER A 442 -11.05 -31.80 -5.14
C SER A 442 -9.86 -31.09 -5.77
N CYS A 443 -9.23 -30.16 -5.05
CA CYS A 443 -8.04 -29.47 -5.53
C CYS A 443 -6.82 -30.40 -5.49
N GLY A 444 -6.34 -30.84 -6.68
CA GLY A 444 -5.31 -31.87 -6.83
C GLY A 444 -3.86 -31.44 -6.54
N SER A 445 -2.97 -32.42 -6.40
CA SER A 445 -1.54 -32.23 -6.05
C SER A 445 -0.60 -32.14 -7.26
N HIS A 446 -1.05 -32.41 -8.48
CA HIS A 446 -0.29 -32.26 -9.72
C HIS A 446 -1.22 -31.93 -10.91
N GLY A 447 -1.04 -30.74 -11.49
CA GLY A 447 -1.16 -30.49 -12.94
C GLY A 447 -2.52 -30.47 -13.64
N ASP A 448 -3.51 -31.27 -13.25
CA ASP A 448 -4.74 -31.43 -14.04
C ASP A 448 -6.03 -31.14 -13.24
N SER A 449 -6.22 -29.87 -12.87
CA SER A 449 -7.51 -29.18 -12.79
C SER A 449 -7.29 -27.71 -12.41
N CYS A 450 -7.79 -26.79 -13.24
CA CYS A 450 -7.49 -25.34 -13.29
C CYS A 450 -6.02 -25.03 -13.66
N GLY A 451 -5.76 -24.86 -14.96
CA GLY A 451 -4.41 -24.69 -15.51
C GLY A 451 -3.63 -23.47 -15.00
N ASN A 452 -2.39 -23.74 -14.60
CA ASN A 452 -1.22 -22.88 -14.37
C ASN A 452 -1.42 -21.41 -13.97
N GLY A 453 -1.05 -21.14 -12.71
CA GLY A 453 -1.21 -19.86 -12.03
C GLY A 453 -2.57 -19.80 -11.34
N ALA A 454 -2.63 -19.47 -10.05
CA ALA A 454 -3.89 -19.39 -9.32
C ALA A 454 -4.90 -18.51 -10.09
N LYS A 455 -5.91 -19.12 -10.72
CA LYS A 455 -6.97 -18.39 -11.41
C LYS A 455 -8.23 -18.42 -10.56
N LEU A 456 -8.74 -17.21 -10.34
CA LEU A 456 -10.04 -16.89 -9.76
C LEU A 456 -11.16 -17.59 -10.54
N CYS A 457 -12.00 -18.38 -9.85
CA CYS A 457 -13.26 -18.88 -10.43
C CYS A 457 -14.34 -17.79 -10.30
N TRP A 458 -15.04 -17.49 -11.40
CA TRP A 458 -16.15 -16.53 -11.45
C TRP A 458 -17.48 -17.27 -11.49
N ALA A 459 -18.43 -16.89 -10.63
CA ALA A 459 -19.81 -17.33 -10.75
C ALA A 459 -20.43 -16.74 -12.04
N SER A 460 -20.99 -17.61 -12.87
CA SER A 460 -21.43 -17.28 -14.23
C SER A 460 -22.75 -16.51 -14.27
N GLN A 461 -22.71 -15.22 -14.64
CA GLN A 461 -23.76 -14.56 -15.42
C GLN A 461 -23.13 -13.55 -16.41
N CYS A 462 -22.59 -14.04 -17.53
CA CYS A 462 -22.32 -13.22 -18.71
C CYS A 462 -23.53 -13.28 -19.66
N PRO A 463 -24.15 -12.15 -20.04
CA PRO A 463 -25.20 -12.12 -21.05
C PRO A 463 -24.58 -12.12 -22.46
N CYS A 464 -24.05 -13.26 -22.90
CA CYS A 464 -23.75 -13.49 -24.32
C CYS A 464 -24.88 -14.29 -24.95
N LYS A 465 -26.04 -13.66 -25.10
CA LYS A 465 -27.15 -14.24 -25.85
C LYS A 465 -27.85 -13.11 -26.60
N ASP A 466 -27.22 -12.64 -27.69
CA ASP A 466 -27.91 -11.91 -28.79
C ASP A 466 -27.01 -11.57 -29.99
N ILE A 467 -26.04 -12.43 -30.36
CA ILE A 467 -25.43 -12.35 -31.70
C ILE A 467 -25.28 -13.78 -32.24
N GLY A 468 -26.05 -14.09 -33.28
CA GLY A 468 -26.10 -15.43 -33.90
C GLY A 468 -24.80 -15.81 -34.60
N VAL A 469 -23.86 -16.38 -33.85
CA VAL A 469 -22.65 -17.03 -34.38
C VAL A 469 -22.60 -18.46 -33.85
N GLN A 470 -22.63 -19.46 -34.74
CA GLN A 470 -22.35 -20.85 -34.39
C GLN A 470 -20.84 -21.02 -34.20
N CYS A 471 -20.40 -21.31 -32.98
CA CYS A 471 -19.02 -21.73 -32.70
C CYS A 471 -18.87 -23.25 -32.94
N GLY A 472 -17.93 -23.62 -33.80
CA GLY A 472 -17.44 -24.99 -33.94
C GLY A 472 -16.70 -25.45 -32.67
N SER A 473 -16.54 -26.76 -32.54
CA SER A 473 -16.05 -27.48 -31.35
C SER A 473 -14.61 -27.10 -30.93
N SER A 474 -14.46 -25.98 -30.23
CA SER A 474 -13.34 -25.66 -29.33
C SER A 474 -13.66 -24.30 -28.68
N ASN A 475 -14.03 -24.32 -27.40
CA ASN A 475 -14.38 -23.14 -26.62
C ASN A 475 -13.13 -22.32 -26.26
N GLU A 476 -12.72 -21.37 -27.09
CA GLU A 476 -11.78 -20.32 -26.69
C GLU A 476 -12.39 -18.94 -26.98
N CYS A 477 -12.77 -18.24 -25.91
CA CYS A 477 -12.97 -16.79 -25.94
C CYS A 477 -11.59 -16.13 -25.76
N CYS A 478 -11.13 -15.43 -26.79
CA CYS A 478 -9.97 -14.56 -26.70
C CYS A 478 -10.30 -13.28 -25.91
N SER A 479 -9.56 -13.01 -24.84
CA SER A 479 -9.27 -11.65 -24.38
C SER A 479 -7.79 -11.57 -24.01
N GLY A 480 -7.07 -10.68 -24.70
CA GLY A 480 -5.61 -10.66 -24.73
C GLY A 480 -4.98 -9.78 -23.65
N PHE A 481 -3.89 -10.29 -23.09
CA PHE A 481 -2.70 -9.53 -22.68
C PHE A 481 -1.50 -10.49 -22.84
N CYS A 482 -0.63 -10.22 -23.82
CA CYS A 482 0.58 -11.00 -24.05
C CYS A 482 1.75 -10.38 -23.26
N TYR A 483 2.22 -11.06 -22.22
CA TYR A 483 3.58 -10.87 -21.69
C TYR A 483 4.46 -12.01 -22.22
N GLY A 484 5.47 -11.67 -23.02
CA GLY A 484 6.37 -12.62 -23.67
C GLY A 484 7.29 -13.31 -22.66
N SER A 485 7.17 -14.63 -22.51
CA SER A 485 8.16 -15.58 -23.05
C SER A 485 7.53 -16.88 -23.59
N GLN A 486 6.21 -16.95 -23.73
CA GLN A 486 5.49 -18.18 -24.15
C GLN A 486 5.19 -18.29 -25.66
N VAL A 487 5.61 -17.34 -26.51
CA VAL A 487 5.29 -17.39 -27.95
C VAL A 487 6.28 -18.22 -28.79
N CYS A 488 7.41 -18.66 -28.22
CA CYS A 488 8.37 -19.51 -28.96
C CYS A 488 8.06 -21.01 -28.89
N ALA A 489 7.22 -21.48 -27.97
CA ALA A 489 6.91 -22.91 -27.86
C ALA A 489 5.83 -23.37 -28.86
N THR A 490 4.93 -22.47 -29.26
CA THR A 490 3.74 -22.85 -30.05
C THR A 490 4.03 -22.99 -31.55
N LYS A 491 5.11 -22.37 -32.08
CA LYS A 491 5.47 -22.50 -33.50
C LYS A 491 6.38 -23.70 -33.84
N CYS A 492 7.01 -24.34 -32.86
CA CYS A 492 7.82 -25.54 -33.12
C CYS A 492 6.97 -26.83 -33.14
N ALA A 493 5.80 -26.85 -32.50
CA ALA A 493 4.91 -28.00 -32.52
C ALA A 493 4.15 -28.18 -33.86
N GLU A 494 4.01 -27.12 -34.66
CA GLU A 494 3.36 -27.17 -35.97
C GLU A 494 4.27 -27.72 -37.09
N ALA A 495 5.57 -27.93 -36.82
CA ALA A 495 6.55 -28.44 -37.80
C ALA A 495 7.04 -29.88 -37.55
N GLY A 496 6.58 -30.54 -36.48
CA GLY A 496 6.86 -31.97 -36.25
C GLY A 496 8.25 -32.33 -35.69
N GLU A 497 8.92 -31.42 -34.96
CA GLU A 497 10.20 -31.71 -34.30
C GLU A 497 10.12 -31.66 -32.75
N SER A 498 10.81 -32.59 -32.08
CA SER A 498 10.86 -32.67 -30.61
C SER A 498 12.03 -31.86 -30.03
N CYS A 499 11.75 -30.91 -29.14
CA CYS A 499 12.79 -30.17 -28.41
C CYS A 499 13.32 -31.00 -27.22
N THR A 500 14.61 -31.36 -27.27
CA THR A 500 15.39 -31.71 -26.07
C THR A 500 16.29 -30.53 -25.71
N ASN A 501 16.25 -30.13 -24.42
CA ASN A 501 17.07 -29.16 -23.68
C ASN A 501 18.05 -28.23 -24.46
N THR A 502 17.89 -26.91 -24.25
CA THR A 502 18.87 -25.76 -24.22
C THR A 502 18.34 -24.53 -25.02
N PRO A 503 18.50 -23.26 -24.56
CA PRO A 503 17.66 -22.13 -24.99
C PRO A 503 18.15 -21.41 -26.27
N CYS A 504 17.21 -21.01 -27.13
CA CYS A 504 17.48 -20.23 -28.34
C CYS A 504 17.50 -18.70 -28.05
N CYS A 505 18.65 -18.08 -28.23
CA CYS A 505 18.80 -16.67 -28.63
C CYS A 505 19.27 -16.67 -30.09
N ASN A 506 18.68 -15.85 -30.97
CA ASN A 506 19.15 -15.70 -32.36
C ASN A 506 19.91 -14.38 -32.57
N ASP A 507 20.86 -14.46 -33.50
CA ASP A 507 21.57 -13.41 -34.23
C ASP A 507 22.79 -12.72 -33.56
N LEU A 508 23.87 -13.50 -33.43
CA LEU A 508 25.25 -13.00 -33.57
C LEU A 508 25.98 -13.87 -34.61
N THR A 509 26.40 -13.28 -35.72
CA THR A 509 27.26 -13.94 -36.72
C THR A 509 28.69 -14.00 -36.20
N CYS A 510 29.26 -15.21 -36.04
CA CYS A 510 30.70 -15.39 -35.84
C CYS A 510 31.20 -16.72 -36.42
N SER A 511 32.29 -16.62 -37.17
CA SER A 511 33.05 -17.71 -37.80
C SER A 511 33.68 -18.67 -36.79
N SER A 512 33.85 -19.93 -37.21
CA SER A 512 34.28 -21.10 -36.44
C SER A 512 35.68 -20.98 -35.81
N GLY A 513 35.77 -21.21 -34.49
CA GLY A 513 37.01 -21.41 -33.74
C GLY A 513 36.77 -21.99 -32.32
N PRO A 514 37.72 -22.73 -31.71
CA PRO A 514 37.51 -23.51 -30.48
C PRO A 514 37.46 -22.68 -29.18
N PRO A 515 36.89 -23.24 -28.08
CA PRO A 515 36.37 -22.48 -26.96
C PRO A 515 37.40 -22.29 -25.84
N SER A 516 38.06 -21.13 -25.83
CA SER A 516 38.58 -20.56 -24.59
C SER A 516 38.73 -19.06 -24.76
N SER A 517 37.97 -18.30 -23.97
CA SER A 517 37.85 -16.83 -23.92
C SER A 517 36.95 -16.17 -24.99
N ARG A 518 35.83 -15.57 -24.53
CA ARG A 518 35.31 -14.30 -25.06
C ARG A 518 34.76 -13.44 -23.93
N VAL A 519 35.14 -12.16 -24.01
CA VAL A 519 34.59 -10.98 -23.34
C VAL A 519 33.41 -10.49 -24.19
N CYS A 520 32.37 -9.93 -23.56
CA CYS A 520 31.33 -9.17 -24.27
C CYS A 520 31.26 -7.76 -23.67
N GLU A 521 31.27 -6.74 -24.54
CA GLU A 521 30.69 -5.41 -24.26
C GLU A 521 29.18 -5.46 -24.51
#